data_AF-A0A2V7U9A6-F1
#
_entry.id   AF-A0A2V7U9A6-F1
#
_cell.length_a   1.000
_cell.length_b   1.000
_cell.length_c   1.000
_cell.angle_alpha   90.00
_cell.angle_beta   90.00
_cell.angle_gamma   90.00
#
_symmetry.space_group_name_H-M   'P 1'
#
loop_
_entity.id
_entity.type
_entity.pdbx_description
1 polymer ?
#
loop_
_entity_poly.entity_id
_entity_poly.type
_entity_poly.pdbx_seq_one_letter_code
_entity_poly.pdbx_strand_id
1 'polypeptide(L)' 'MLALLPALVSASAWATVDAARIARGREVYATACALCHGRDGAGNPEWESAVRPVSFADCATTAEPAEQWETIVKKGGPAR' A
#
# COMPACT_ATOMS: atom_id res chain seq x y z
N MET A 1 -14.94 -38.68 -23.50
CA MET A 1 -15.58 -38.36 -22.20
C MET A 1 -14.81 -37.21 -21.58
N LEU A 2 -15.50 -36.08 -21.37
CA LEU A 2 -15.28 -34.99 -20.40
C LEU A 2 -13.83 -34.53 -20.10
N ALA A 3 -13.47 -33.26 -20.10
CA ALA A 3 -14.10 -32.01 -20.49
C ALA A 3 -12.95 -30.99 -20.58
N LEU A 4 -12.88 -30.27 -21.69
CA LEU A 4 -12.12 -29.02 -21.79
C LEU A 4 -12.80 -28.01 -20.86
N LEU A 5 -12.18 -27.68 -19.73
CA LEU A 5 -12.44 -26.42 -19.05
C LEU A 5 -11.32 -25.48 -19.51
N PRO A 6 -11.62 -24.42 -20.28
CA PRO A 6 -10.60 -23.55 -20.81
C PRO A 6 -9.90 -22.83 -19.65
N ALA A 7 -8.59 -22.72 -19.76
CA ALA A 7 -7.77 -21.79 -19.02
C ALA A 7 -8.28 -20.36 -19.27
N LEU A 8 -9.26 -19.91 -18.47
CA LEU A 8 -9.86 -18.59 -18.55
C LEU A 8 -10.24 -18.09 -17.14
N VAL A 9 -9.33 -18.21 -16.18
CA VAL A 9 -9.31 -17.20 -15.11
C VAL A 9 -8.56 -16.01 -15.69
N SER A 10 -9.35 -15.10 -16.26
CA SER A 10 -8.92 -13.82 -16.82
C SER A 10 -7.81 -13.18 -15.99
N ALA A 11 -6.77 -12.74 -16.69
CA ALA A 11 -5.75 -11.82 -16.23
C ALA A 11 -6.32 -10.41 -15.93
N SER A 12 -7.43 -10.32 -15.20
CA SER A 12 -8.16 -9.07 -14.97
C SER A 12 -8.16 -8.67 -13.49
N ALA A 13 -6.99 -8.66 -12.86
CA ALA A 13 -6.90 -8.18 -11.48
C ALA A 13 -5.63 -7.38 -11.15
N TRP A 14 -4.77 -7.08 -12.12
CA TRP A 14 -3.98 -5.86 -11.99
C TRP A 14 -4.87 -4.75 -12.51
N ALA A 15 -5.64 -4.17 -11.60
CA ALA A 15 -6.40 -2.95 -11.86
C ALA A 15 -5.51 -2.01 -12.69
N THR A 16 -6.04 -1.54 -13.82
CA THR A 16 -5.34 -0.53 -14.61
C THR A 16 -5.00 0.63 -13.69
N VAL A 17 -3.70 0.88 -13.52
CA VAL A 17 -3.21 1.95 -12.65
C VAL A 17 -3.70 3.27 -13.24
N ASP A 18 -4.67 3.89 -12.57
CA ASP A 18 -5.19 5.20 -12.95
C ASP A 18 -4.16 6.28 -12.59
N ALA A 19 -3.56 6.89 -13.60
CA ALA A 19 -2.55 7.93 -13.45
C ALA A 19 -3.05 9.14 -12.66
N ALA A 20 -4.33 9.52 -12.79
CA ALA A 20 -4.91 10.62 -12.05
C ALA A 20 -5.04 10.28 -10.55
N ARG A 21 -5.44 9.04 -10.24
CA ARG A 21 -5.42 8.55 -8.85
C ARG A 21 -4.01 8.51 -8.27
N ILE A 22 -3.01 8.07 -9.04
CA ILE A 22 -1.61 8.10 -8.59
C ILE A 22 -1.13 9.53 -8.33
N ALA A 23 -1.43 10.47 -9.22
CA ALA A 23 -1.06 11.88 -9.02
C ALA A 23 -1.66 12.45 -7.74
N ARG A 24 -2.97 12.23 -7.52
CA ARG A 24 -3.64 12.65 -6.29
C ARG A 24 -3.09 11.96 -5.05
N GLY A 25 -2.79 10.66 -5.15
CA GLY A 25 -2.15 9.89 -4.08
C GLY A 25 -0.79 10.46 -3.68
N ARG A 26 0.03 10.91 -4.64
CA ARG A 26 1.32 11.57 -4.37
C ARG A 26 1.16 12.86 -3.58
N GLU A 27 0.19 13.71 -3.93
CA GLU A 27 -0.09 14.96 -3.19
C GLU A 27 -0.52 14.67 -1.74
N VAL A 28 -1.45 13.73 -1.55
CA VAL A 28 -1.90 13.31 -0.22
C VAL A 28 -0.74 12.75 0.60
N TYR A 29 0.09 11.90 -0.01
CA TYR A 29 1.23 11.30 0.68
C TYR A 29 2.24 12.34 1.15
N ALA A 30 2.60 13.29 0.27
CA ALA A 30 3.54 14.35 0.58
C ALA A 30 3.05 15.27 1.70
N THR A 31 1.73 15.50 1.78
CA THR A 31 1.14 16.44 2.74
C THR A 31 0.80 15.82 4.09
N ALA A 32 0.41 14.54 4.12
CA ALA A 32 -0.14 13.91 5.33
C ALA A 32 0.69 12.74 5.88
N CYS A 33 1.50 12.08 5.05
CA CYS A 33 2.12 10.80 5.41
C CYS A 33 3.65 10.90 5.56
N ALA A 34 4.29 11.68 4.68
CA ALA A 34 5.74 11.74 4.54
C ALA A 34 6.47 12.25 5.79
N LEU A 35 5.78 13.00 6.67
CA LEU A 35 6.33 13.47 7.94
C LEU A 35 6.81 12.31 8.83
N CYS A 36 6.06 11.20 8.87
CA CYS A 36 6.40 10.04 9.68
C CYS A 36 6.95 8.88 8.83
N HIS A 37 6.42 8.71 7.63
CA HIS A 37 6.77 7.59 6.73
C HIS A 37 7.99 7.88 5.83
N GLY A 38 8.55 9.08 5.87
CA GLY A 38 9.65 9.48 4.98
C GLY A 38 9.15 9.82 3.57
N ARG A 39 9.96 10.53 2.79
CA ARG A 39 9.59 10.90 1.40
C ARG A 39 9.63 9.72 0.44
N ASP A 40 10.44 8.71 0.75
CA ASP A 40 10.65 7.48 0.00
C ASP A 40 9.85 6.29 0.56
N GLY A 41 9.11 6.48 1.67
CA GLY A 41 8.37 5.41 2.32
C GLY A 41 9.22 4.48 3.19
N ALA A 42 10.48 4.82 3.48
CA ALA A 42 11.36 4.00 4.30
C ALA A 42 11.21 4.27 5.82
N GLY A 43 10.35 5.21 6.21
CA GLY A 43 10.26 5.77 7.56
C GLY A 43 11.13 7.02 7.73
N ASN A 44 10.66 8.00 8.49
CA ASN A 44 11.43 9.20 8.79
C ASN A 44 12.29 8.99 10.06
N PRO A 45 13.64 8.95 9.96
CA PRO A 45 14.51 8.73 11.12
C PRO A 45 14.54 9.91 12.10
N GLU A 46 14.16 11.12 11.65
CA GLU A 46 14.11 12.32 12.49
C GLU A 46 12.79 12.45 13.26
N TRP A 47 11.80 11.62 12.94
CA TRP A 47 10.52 11.61 13.65
C TRP A 47 10.61 10.74 14.90
N GLU A 48 10.45 11.36 16.07
CA GLU A 48 10.43 10.63 17.34
C GLU A 48 9.03 10.08 17.62
N SER A 49 8.92 8.76 17.67
CA SER A 49 7.67 8.05 17.92
C SER A 49 7.93 6.70 18.56
N ALA A 50 7.04 6.30 19.47
CA ALA A 50 7.05 4.96 20.07
C ALA A 50 6.79 3.86 19.02
N VAL A 51 6.15 4.21 17.90
CA VAL A 51 5.90 3.33 16.75
C VAL A 51 6.72 3.84 15.58
N ARG A 52 7.65 3.01 15.07
CA ARG A 52 8.35 3.29 13.82
C ARG A 52 7.57 2.71 12.65
N PRO A 53 7.21 3.52 11.64
CA PRO A 53 6.58 2.98 10.45
C PRO A 53 7.48 1.96 9.73
N VAL A 54 6.88 0.88 9.26
CA VAL A 54 7.55 -0.09 8.40
C VAL A 54 7.88 0.53 7.04
N SER A 55 8.96 0.06 6.41
CA SER A 55 9.31 0.48 5.06
C SER A 55 8.31 -0.09 4.05
N PHE A 56 7.78 0.77 3.17
CA PHE A 56 6.90 0.32 2.10
C PHE A 56 7.63 -0.45 1.00
N ALA A 57 8.97 -0.37 0.95
CA ALA A 57 9.79 -1.15 0.03
C ALA A 57 9.98 -2.61 0.49
N ASP A 58 9.60 -2.93 1.73
CA ASP A 58 9.66 -4.29 2.24
C ASP A 58 8.41 -5.08 1.85
N CYS A 59 8.55 -5.93 0.83
CA CYS A 59 7.48 -6.80 0.33
C CYS A 59 6.91 -7.73 1.42
N ALA A 60 7.69 -8.09 2.45
CA ALA A 60 7.23 -8.96 3.52
C ALA A 60 6.25 -8.25 4.48
N THR A 61 6.25 -6.92 4.51
CA THR A 61 5.40 -6.12 5.43
C THR A 61 4.28 -5.36 4.72
N THR A 62 4.25 -5.39 3.38
CA THR A 62 3.33 -4.63 2.54
C THR A 62 2.38 -5.45 1.68
N ALA A 63 2.51 -6.78 1.70
CA ALA A 63 1.66 -7.70 0.92
C ALA A 63 0.22 -7.85 1.46
N GLU A 64 -0.33 -6.81 2.07
CA GLU A 64 -1.71 -6.82 2.57
C GLU A 64 -2.70 -6.42 1.45
N PRO A 65 -3.91 -7.02 1.42
CA PRO A 65 -4.98 -6.58 0.52
C PRO A 65 -5.26 -5.08 0.63
N ALA A 66 -5.70 -4.45 -0.46
CA ALA A 66 -6.00 -3.00 -0.50
C ALA A 66 -7.01 -2.59 0.59
N GLU A 67 -7.93 -3.49 0.93
CA GLU A 67 -8.94 -3.31 1.98
C GLU A 67 -8.31 -3.11 3.36
N GLN A 68 -7.17 -3.77 3.62
CA GLN A 68 -6.44 -3.57 4.88
C GLN A 68 -5.76 -2.21 4.93
N TRP A 69 -5.18 -1.76 3.80
CA TRP A 69 -4.55 -0.44 3.72
C TRP A 69 -5.52 0.70 4.03
N GLU A 70 -6.74 0.65 3.51
CA GLU A 70 -7.75 1.65 3.84
C GLU A 70 -8.06 1.73 5.33
N THR A 71 -8.11 0.56 5.99
CA THR A 71 -8.37 0.49 7.42
C THR A 71 -7.19 1.05 8.22
N ILE A 72 -5.96 0.70 7.84
CA ILE A 72 -4.72 1.20 8.48
C ILE A 72 -4.61 2.72 8.33
N VAL A 73 -4.90 3.26 7.14
CA VAL A 73 -4.86 4.71 6.88
C VAL A 73 -5.88 5.46 7.75
N LYS A 74 -7.07 4.89 7.97
CA LYS A 74 -8.15 5.56 8.72
C LYS A 74 -8.06 5.36 10.23
N LYS A 75 -7.54 4.22 10.70
CA LYS A 75 -7.61 3.81 12.11
C LYS A 75 -6.26 3.56 12.77
N GLY A 76 -5.16 3.57 12.00
CA GLY A 76 -3.87 3.09 12.45
C GLY A 76 -3.76 1.57 12.38
N GLY A 77 -2.54 1.07 12.20
CA GLY A 77 -2.21 -0.35 12.27
C GLY A 77 -1.85 -0.78 13.69
N PRO A 78 -1.65 -2.09 13.94
CA PRO A 78 -1.16 -2.56 15.23
C PRO A 78 0.24 -2.00 15.48
N ALA A 79 0.50 -1.62 16.74
CA ALA A 79 1.84 -1.33 17.22
C ALA A 79 2.65 -2.63 17.20
N ARG A 80 3.60 -2.73 16.29
CA ARG A 80 4.52 -3.86 16.15
C ARG A 80 5.90 -3.33 15.79
#